data_AF-A0AAN6S7G2-F1
#
_entry.id   AF-A0AAN6S7G2-F1
#
_cell.length_a   1.000
_cell.length_b   1.000
_cell.length_c   1.000
_cell.angle_alpha   90.00
_cell.angle_beta   90.00
_cell.angle_gamma   90.00
#
_symmetry.space_group_name_H-M   'P 1'
#
loop_
_entity.id
_entity.type
_entity.pdbx_description
1 polymer ?
#
loop_
_entity_poly.entity_id
_entity_poly.type
_entity_poly.pdbx_seq_one_letter_code
_entity_poly.pdbx_strand_id
1 'polypeptide(L)'
;MDTSIGQGLEDLYNEITQDIHGRSASLKLIQWICFAIRPLSLDELRWALAVDADCLYKSLQQCRDAEDYISDCDIMERRLKTLSHGLAEAVPSSRGRVVQFIHPSVRDFCVQKGLSALSSNLNEAEVDLVGIAHYRLSRTCVRYLAMEEIGQSLTNDPNDLIARYRLMSRFPLLHYATTSWVLHVKHSEERKVSQDDLLNYFAWPSEALMQLWVQVYKAIELDSDDCPAKGTTMIHIAAQYQLRGLLQVILQRADQVDADVDSKDKGGRTPLSWAARNGHEAVVQLLRRFKG
;
A
#
# COMPACT_ATOMS: atom_id res chain seq x y z
N MET A 1 9.94 -36.55 3.08
CA MET A 1 8.53 -36.68 2.67
C MET A 1 8.00 -35.41 1.98
N ASP A 2 8.81 -34.37 1.74
CA ASP A 2 8.37 -33.08 1.16
C ASP A 2 8.35 -32.98 -0.38
N THR A 3 8.89 -33.95 -1.11
CA THR A 3 8.99 -33.87 -2.58
C THR A 3 7.64 -34.00 -3.29
N SER A 4 6.65 -34.66 -2.66
CA SER A 4 5.31 -34.87 -3.23
C SER A 4 4.48 -33.57 -3.27
N ILE A 5 4.58 -32.74 -2.22
CA ILE A 5 3.84 -31.47 -2.13
C ILE A 5 4.43 -30.45 -3.12
N GLY A 6 5.77 -30.42 -3.24
CA GLY A 6 6.46 -29.53 -4.18
C GLY A 6 6.08 -29.79 -5.65
N GLN A 7 6.05 -31.06 -6.05
CA GLN A 7 5.67 -31.44 -7.43
C GLN A 7 4.20 -31.13 -7.73
N GLY A 8 3.29 -31.44 -6.79
CA GLY A 8 1.85 -31.16 -6.97
C GLY A 8 1.52 -29.66 -6.98
N LEU A 9 2.27 -28.85 -6.24
CA LEU A 9 2.18 -27.39 -6.34
C LEU A 9 2.73 -26.89 -7.67
N GLU A 10 3.89 -27.38 -8.13
CA GLU A 10 4.46 -26.99 -9.42
C GLU A 10 3.50 -27.29 -10.60
N ASP A 11 2.85 -28.45 -10.60
CA ASP A 11 1.88 -28.84 -11.63
C ASP A 11 0.63 -27.97 -11.60
N LEU A 12 0.05 -27.72 -10.41
CA LEU A 12 -1.08 -26.80 -10.24
C LEU A 12 -0.73 -25.40 -10.74
N TYR A 13 0.44 -24.86 -10.37
CA TYR A 13 0.87 -23.53 -10.80
C TYR A 13 1.14 -23.45 -12.31
N ASN A 14 1.64 -24.51 -12.93
CA ASN A 14 1.76 -24.57 -14.40
C ASN A 14 0.38 -24.45 -15.06
N GLU A 15 -0.68 -25.03 -14.49
CA GLU A 15 -2.06 -24.83 -14.95
C GLU A 15 -2.53 -23.38 -14.74
N ILE A 16 -2.23 -22.75 -13.59
CA ILE A 16 -2.52 -21.32 -13.32
C ILE A 16 -1.89 -20.42 -14.38
N THR A 17 -0.66 -20.73 -14.81
CA THR A 17 0.03 -19.93 -15.81
C THR A 17 -0.54 -20.07 -17.22
N GLN A 18 -1.35 -21.08 -17.53
CA GLN A 18 -1.90 -21.26 -18.88
C GLN A 18 -3.11 -20.37 -19.19
N ASP A 19 -3.85 -19.91 -18.17
CA ASP A 19 -4.94 -18.93 -18.34
C ASP A 19 -4.42 -17.49 -18.40
N ILE A 20 -4.29 -16.96 -19.61
CA ILE A 20 -3.78 -15.60 -19.87
C ILE A 20 -4.70 -14.51 -19.29
N HIS A 21 -6.02 -14.71 -19.30
CA HIS A 21 -6.97 -13.68 -18.86
C HIS A 21 -7.09 -13.61 -17.33
N GLY A 22 -6.99 -14.75 -16.64
CA GLY A 22 -6.95 -14.82 -15.17
C GLY A 22 -5.60 -14.43 -14.56
N ARG A 23 -4.50 -14.43 -15.34
CA ARG A 23 -3.12 -14.28 -14.83
C ARG A 23 -2.87 -12.96 -14.11
N SER A 24 -3.30 -11.83 -14.68
CA SER A 24 -3.06 -10.50 -14.08
C SER A 24 -3.83 -10.32 -12.76
N ALA A 25 -5.10 -10.76 -12.72
CA ALA A 25 -5.91 -10.70 -11.51
C ALA A 25 -5.39 -11.66 -10.43
N SER A 26 -4.93 -12.85 -10.82
CA SER A 26 -4.31 -13.83 -9.92
C SER A 26 -3.00 -13.30 -9.35
N LEU A 27 -2.15 -12.67 -10.19
CA LEU A 27 -0.92 -12.02 -9.73
C LEU A 27 -1.21 -10.96 -8.67
N LYS A 28 -2.16 -10.04 -8.94
CA LYS A 28 -2.53 -8.99 -7.99
C LYS A 28 -3.06 -9.57 -6.68
N LEU A 29 -3.92 -10.59 -6.76
CA LEU A 29 -4.43 -11.29 -5.58
C LEU A 29 -3.30 -11.92 -4.76
N ILE A 30 -2.43 -12.69 -5.40
CA ILE A 30 -1.32 -13.37 -4.73
C ILE A 30 -0.34 -12.37 -4.12
N GLN A 31 -0.09 -11.22 -4.78
CA GLN A 31 0.70 -10.13 -4.21
C GLN A 31 0.10 -9.60 -2.91
N TRP A 32 -1.22 -9.35 -2.87
CA TRP A 32 -1.90 -8.92 -1.65
C TRP A 32 -1.83 -9.96 -0.53
N ILE A 33 -2.02 -11.24 -0.82
CA ILE A 33 -1.96 -12.30 0.20
C ILE A 33 -0.52 -12.48 0.73
N CYS A 34 0.49 -12.38 -0.13
CA CYS A 34 1.89 -12.61 0.26
C CYS A 34 2.51 -11.45 1.05
N PHE A 35 2.25 -10.22 0.62
CA PHE A 35 3.05 -9.05 1.00
C PHE A 35 2.28 -7.99 1.78
N ALA A 36 1.00 -8.21 2.06
CA ALA A 36 0.30 -7.32 2.96
C ALA A 36 0.97 -7.31 4.35
N ILE A 37 1.03 -6.14 4.99
CA ILE A 37 1.61 -5.94 6.34
C ILE A 37 0.88 -6.79 7.39
N ARG A 38 -0.39 -7.06 7.13
CA ARG A 38 -1.26 -7.97 7.88
C ARG A 38 -2.25 -8.63 6.92
N PRO A 39 -2.87 -9.77 7.28
CA PRO A 39 -3.98 -10.32 6.51
C PRO A 39 -5.10 -9.28 6.31
N LEU A 40 -5.64 -9.22 5.09
CA LEU A 40 -6.77 -8.38 4.73
C LEU A 40 -8.08 -9.15 4.97
N SER A 41 -9.14 -8.43 5.37
CA SER A 41 -10.50 -8.97 5.27
C SER A 41 -10.93 -9.13 3.80
N LEU A 42 -11.98 -9.92 3.55
CA LEU A 42 -12.57 -10.03 2.21
C LEU A 42 -13.00 -8.65 1.66
N ASP A 43 -13.55 -7.77 2.51
CA ASP A 43 -13.95 -6.43 2.11
C ASP A 43 -12.75 -5.51 1.82
N GLU A 44 -11.70 -5.59 2.62
CA GLU A 44 -10.45 -4.87 2.37
C GLU A 44 -9.84 -5.32 1.03
N LEU A 45 -9.72 -6.64 0.82
CA LEU A 45 -9.15 -7.20 -0.40
C LEU A 45 -9.97 -6.86 -1.64
N ARG A 46 -11.31 -6.84 -1.52
CA ARG A 46 -12.22 -6.46 -2.59
C ARG A 46 -11.95 -5.03 -3.07
N TRP A 47 -11.83 -4.09 -2.14
CA TRP A 47 -11.45 -2.70 -2.48
C TRP A 47 -10.02 -2.58 -2.98
N ALA A 48 -9.10 -3.38 -2.46
CA ALA A 48 -7.72 -3.39 -2.90
C ALA A 48 -7.58 -3.83 -4.37
N LEU A 49 -8.35 -4.85 -4.80
CA LEU A 49 -8.37 -5.30 -6.19
C LEU A 49 -9.17 -4.37 -7.12
N ALA A 50 -10.25 -3.76 -6.63
CA ALA A 50 -11.08 -2.84 -7.42
C ALA A 50 -10.36 -1.50 -7.67
N VAL A 51 -9.62 -0.99 -6.68
CA VAL A 51 -8.83 0.24 -6.84
C VAL A 51 -7.51 -0.05 -7.52
N ASP A 52 -6.75 -1.09 -7.15
CA ASP A 52 -5.46 -1.40 -7.79
C ASP A 52 -4.47 -0.22 -7.94
N ALA A 53 -3.25 -0.45 -8.43
CA ALA A 53 -2.28 0.61 -8.68
C ALA A 53 -2.53 1.36 -10.00
N ASP A 54 -3.16 0.70 -10.97
CA ASP A 54 -3.30 1.15 -12.36
C ASP A 54 -4.67 1.80 -12.64
N CYS A 55 -5.56 1.90 -11.64
CA CYS A 55 -6.89 2.47 -11.82
C CYS A 55 -6.89 3.96 -12.12
N LEU A 56 -7.79 4.34 -13.02
CA LEU A 56 -7.96 5.71 -13.51
C LEU A 56 -9.11 6.45 -12.82
N TYR A 57 -9.86 5.78 -11.95
CA TYR A 57 -11.00 6.34 -11.25
C TYR A 57 -10.57 7.29 -10.13
N LYS A 58 -11.38 8.32 -9.89
CA LYS A 58 -11.20 9.33 -8.85
C LYS A 58 -12.17 9.16 -7.68
N SER A 59 -13.21 8.36 -7.86
CA SER A 59 -14.20 8.07 -6.82
C SER A 59 -14.45 6.57 -6.65
N LEU A 60 -14.85 6.18 -5.46
CA LEU A 60 -15.28 4.81 -5.15
C LEU A 60 -16.57 4.46 -5.90
N GLN A 61 -17.41 5.44 -6.21
CA GLN A 61 -18.60 5.22 -7.04
C GLN A 61 -18.21 4.74 -8.45
N GLN A 62 -17.23 5.39 -9.09
CA GLN A 62 -16.72 4.93 -10.38
C GLN A 62 -16.16 3.51 -10.32
N CYS A 63 -15.48 3.15 -9.21
CA CYS A 63 -15.01 1.79 -9.00
C CYS A 63 -16.15 0.78 -8.89
N ARG A 64 -17.31 1.18 -8.34
CA ARG A 64 -18.51 0.32 -8.23
C ARG A 64 -19.22 0.13 -9.55
N ASP A 65 -19.17 1.15 -10.41
CA ASP A 65 -19.83 1.16 -11.71
C ASP A 65 -19.01 0.39 -12.78
N ALA A 66 -17.78 -0.02 -12.45
CA ALA A 66 -16.94 -0.85 -13.31
C ALA A 66 -17.52 -2.27 -13.47
N GLU A 67 -17.42 -2.83 -14.68
CA GLU A 67 -18.00 -4.14 -15.03
C GLU A 67 -17.45 -5.30 -14.19
N ASP A 68 -16.21 -5.19 -13.70
CA ASP A 68 -15.51 -6.24 -12.95
C ASP A 68 -15.62 -6.10 -11.43
N TYR A 69 -16.35 -5.07 -10.94
CA TYR A 69 -16.57 -4.84 -9.52
C TYR A 69 -17.41 -5.94 -8.87
N ILE A 70 -17.02 -6.27 -7.64
CA ILE A 70 -17.68 -7.28 -6.83
C ILE A 70 -18.39 -6.57 -5.69
N SER A 71 -19.71 -6.74 -5.60
CA SER A 71 -20.54 -6.12 -4.57
C SER A 71 -20.74 -6.97 -3.32
N ASP A 72 -20.49 -8.28 -3.41
CA ASP A 72 -20.89 -9.27 -2.41
C ASP A 72 -19.72 -10.12 -1.90
N CYS A 73 -19.69 -10.40 -0.59
CA CYS A 73 -18.59 -11.13 0.04
C CYS A 73 -18.52 -12.61 -0.34
N ASP A 74 -19.64 -13.25 -0.67
CA ASP A 74 -19.67 -14.65 -1.09
C ASP A 74 -19.27 -14.80 -2.57
N ILE A 75 -19.57 -13.79 -3.39
CA ILE A 75 -18.96 -13.65 -4.73
C ILE A 75 -17.45 -13.44 -4.59
N MET A 76 -17.02 -12.57 -3.66
CA MET A 76 -15.60 -12.31 -3.43
C MET A 76 -14.86 -13.56 -2.95
N GLU A 77 -15.45 -14.35 -2.05
CA GLU A 77 -14.85 -15.62 -1.59
C GLU A 77 -14.75 -16.66 -2.71
N ARG A 78 -15.78 -16.76 -3.57
CA ARG A 78 -15.69 -17.61 -4.77
C ARG A 78 -14.57 -17.15 -5.70
N ARG A 79 -14.45 -15.84 -5.94
CA ARG A 79 -13.38 -15.28 -6.77
C ARG A 79 -12.00 -15.49 -6.16
N LEU A 80 -11.86 -15.38 -4.82
CA LEU A 80 -10.64 -15.71 -4.09
C LEU A 80 -10.22 -17.16 -4.39
N LYS A 81 -11.14 -18.12 -4.25
CA LYS A 81 -10.86 -19.55 -4.54
C LYS A 81 -10.51 -19.76 -6.01
N THR A 82 -11.20 -19.11 -6.94
CA THR A 82 -10.91 -19.22 -8.38
C THR A 82 -9.53 -18.66 -8.73
N LEU A 83 -9.22 -17.42 -8.34
CA LEU A 83 -7.97 -16.74 -8.70
C LEU A 83 -6.76 -17.33 -7.95
N SER A 84 -6.94 -17.84 -6.73
CA SER A 84 -5.90 -18.56 -6.01
C SER A 84 -5.82 -20.04 -6.37
N HIS A 85 -6.72 -20.55 -7.22
CA HIS A 85 -6.84 -21.98 -7.54
C HIS A 85 -6.96 -22.87 -6.30
N GLY A 86 -7.75 -22.40 -5.33
CA GLY A 86 -8.01 -23.09 -4.06
C GLY A 86 -6.89 -22.98 -3.02
N LEU A 87 -5.80 -22.27 -3.33
CA LEU A 87 -4.65 -22.12 -2.44
C LEU A 87 -4.88 -21.11 -1.31
N ALA A 88 -5.90 -20.26 -1.44
CA ALA A 88 -6.28 -19.30 -0.43
C ALA A 88 -7.72 -19.51 0.03
N GLU A 89 -7.93 -19.20 1.31
CA GLU A 89 -9.22 -19.32 1.99
C GLU A 89 -9.51 -18.05 2.80
N ALA A 90 -10.78 -17.90 3.19
CA ALA A 90 -11.23 -16.86 4.08
C ALA A 90 -11.64 -17.47 5.41
N VAL A 91 -10.98 -17.06 6.50
CA VAL A 91 -11.19 -17.63 7.85
C VAL A 91 -11.78 -16.59 8.80
N PRO A 92 -12.64 -16.99 9.76
CA PRO A 92 -13.17 -16.09 10.77
C PRO A 92 -12.07 -15.46 11.64
N SER A 93 -12.21 -14.18 11.95
CA SER A 93 -11.31 -13.37 12.79
C SER A 93 -12.08 -12.24 13.47
N SER A 94 -11.43 -11.54 14.41
CA SER A 94 -11.98 -10.34 15.06
C SER A 94 -12.28 -9.19 14.08
N ARG A 95 -11.71 -9.24 12.87
CA ARG A 95 -11.91 -8.25 11.78
C ARG A 95 -12.85 -8.75 10.67
N GLY A 96 -13.63 -9.79 10.94
CA GLY A 96 -14.50 -10.46 9.96
C GLY A 96 -13.81 -11.67 9.33
N ARG A 97 -14.07 -11.94 8.04
CA ARG A 97 -13.41 -13.02 7.29
C ARG A 97 -12.08 -12.52 6.72
N VAL A 98 -10.95 -12.99 7.25
CA VAL A 98 -9.60 -12.62 6.79
C VAL A 98 -9.05 -13.65 5.81
N VAL A 99 -8.31 -13.19 4.82
CA VAL A 99 -7.76 -14.01 3.74
C VAL A 99 -6.37 -14.52 4.12
N GLN A 100 -6.14 -15.81 3.93
CA GLN A 100 -4.85 -16.47 4.15
C GLN A 100 -4.63 -17.60 3.14
N PHE A 101 -3.38 -18.07 3.04
CA PHE A 101 -3.10 -19.34 2.37
C PHE A 101 -3.55 -20.52 3.22
N ILE A 102 -4.00 -21.60 2.56
CA ILE A 102 -4.40 -22.85 3.21
C ILE A 102 -3.24 -23.54 3.94
N HIS A 103 -2.00 -23.24 3.56
CA HIS A 103 -0.81 -23.80 4.19
C HIS A 103 0.39 -22.83 4.10
N PRO A 104 1.24 -22.73 5.14
CA PRO A 104 2.39 -21.82 5.15
C PRO A 104 3.36 -22.00 3.97
N SER A 105 3.60 -23.24 3.53
CA SER A 105 4.52 -23.53 2.41
C SER A 105 4.08 -22.92 1.08
N VAL A 106 2.78 -22.62 0.91
CA VAL A 106 2.27 -21.95 -0.28
C VAL A 106 2.84 -20.54 -0.38
N ARG A 107 2.98 -19.85 0.76
CA ARG A 107 3.59 -18.52 0.80
C ARG A 107 5.04 -18.56 0.32
N ASP A 108 5.82 -19.51 0.84
CA ASP A 108 7.24 -19.66 0.50
C ASP A 108 7.40 -19.94 -1.00
N PHE A 109 6.55 -20.81 -1.54
CA PHE A 109 6.53 -21.11 -2.97
C PHE A 109 6.14 -19.87 -3.82
N CYS A 110 5.08 -19.13 -3.44
CA CYS A 110 4.66 -17.91 -4.13
C CYS A 110 5.82 -16.91 -4.25
N VAL A 111 6.53 -16.68 -3.15
CA VAL A 111 7.65 -15.73 -3.09
C VAL A 111 8.84 -16.20 -3.93
N GLN A 112 9.14 -17.50 -3.95
CA GLN A 112 10.31 -18.04 -4.64
C GLN A 112 10.11 -18.27 -6.15
N LYS A 113 8.95 -18.79 -6.56
CA LYS A 113 8.69 -19.24 -7.93
C LYS A 113 7.37 -18.73 -8.52
N GLY A 114 6.32 -18.63 -7.68
CA GLY A 114 4.97 -18.32 -8.16
C GLY A 114 4.83 -16.94 -8.81
N LEU A 115 5.49 -15.91 -8.26
CA LEU A 115 5.47 -14.57 -8.86
C LEU A 115 6.08 -14.56 -10.27
N SER A 116 7.24 -15.20 -10.46
CA SER A 116 7.92 -15.25 -11.76
C SER A 116 7.03 -15.90 -12.81
N ALA A 117 6.43 -17.04 -12.46
CA ALA A 117 5.52 -17.79 -13.32
C ALA A 117 4.31 -16.94 -13.79
N LEU A 118 3.73 -16.16 -12.87
CA LEU A 118 2.60 -15.26 -13.15
C LEU A 118 3.01 -13.97 -13.88
N SER A 119 4.29 -13.59 -13.84
CA SER A 119 4.80 -12.31 -14.35
C SER A 119 5.30 -12.34 -15.80
N SER A 120 5.15 -13.47 -16.50
CA SER A 120 5.75 -13.95 -17.77
C SER A 120 5.83 -13.01 -19.00
N ASN A 121 5.58 -11.70 -18.84
CA ASN A 121 5.83 -10.62 -19.81
C ASN A 121 7.02 -9.70 -19.41
N LEU A 122 7.67 -9.93 -18.27
CA LEU A 122 8.81 -9.11 -17.82
C LEU A 122 10.11 -9.86 -18.11
N ASN A 123 11.10 -9.20 -18.74
CA ASN A 123 12.44 -9.77 -18.95
C ASN A 123 13.02 -10.20 -17.59
N GLU A 124 13.06 -11.52 -17.36
CA GLU A 124 13.16 -12.15 -16.04
C GLU A 124 14.51 -11.98 -15.32
N ALA A 125 15.53 -11.45 -15.99
CA ALA A 125 16.90 -11.47 -15.46
C ALA A 125 17.19 -10.38 -14.40
N GLU A 126 16.37 -9.34 -14.25
CA GLU A 126 16.73 -8.17 -13.41
C GLU A 126 15.59 -7.57 -12.58
N VAL A 127 14.38 -8.13 -12.62
CA VAL A 127 13.20 -7.50 -12.00
C VAL A 127 12.94 -8.04 -10.60
N ASP A 128 13.09 -7.19 -9.56
CA ASP A 128 12.70 -7.54 -8.19
C ASP A 128 11.17 -7.54 -8.03
N LEU A 129 10.54 -8.69 -8.26
CA LEU A 129 9.09 -8.87 -8.19
C LEU A 129 8.51 -8.58 -6.81
N VAL A 130 9.28 -8.77 -5.74
CA VAL A 130 8.85 -8.43 -4.37
C VAL A 130 8.83 -6.93 -4.19
N GLY A 131 9.86 -6.24 -4.68
CA GLY A 131 9.91 -4.78 -4.71
C GLY A 131 8.76 -4.17 -5.52
N ILE A 132 8.43 -4.78 -6.65
CA ILE A 132 7.28 -4.39 -7.49
C ILE A 132 5.95 -4.67 -6.79
N ALA A 133 5.81 -5.79 -6.07
CA ALA A 133 4.59 -6.07 -5.33
C ALA A 133 4.33 -4.98 -4.28
N HIS A 134 5.34 -4.64 -3.47
CA HIS A 134 5.24 -3.56 -2.50
C HIS A 134 5.01 -2.19 -3.16
N TYR A 135 5.63 -1.92 -4.32
CA TYR A 135 5.34 -0.73 -5.12
C TYR A 135 3.85 -0.63 -5.45
N ARG A 136 3.26 -1.71 -5.98
CA ARG A 136 1.84 -1.71 -6.38
C ARG A 136 0.93 -1.52 -5.18
N LEU A 137 1.16 -2.28 -4.10
CA LEU A 137 0.38 -2.20 -2.87
C LEU A 137 0.38 -0.77 -2.29
N SER A 138 1.53 -0.07 -2.28
CA SER A 138 1.56 1.32 -1.81
C SER A 138 0.76 2.26 -2.70
N ARG A 139 0.86 2.14 -4.04
CA ARG A 139 0.10 2.99 -4.97
C ARG A 139 -1.40 2.74 -4.85
N THR A 140 -1.83 1.50 -4.65
CA THR A 140 -3.24 1.18 -4.36
C THR A 140 -3.71 1.86 -3.08
N CYS A 141 -2.93 1.79 -2.00
CA CYS A 141 -3.29 2.46 -0.74
C CYS A 141 -3.40 3.98 -0.92
N VAL A 142 -2.43 4.61 -1.60
CA VAL A 142 -2.44 6.06 -1.85
C VAL A 142 -3.61 6.46 -2.74
N ARG A 143 -3.92 5.69 -3.79
CA ARG A 143 -5.11 5.94 -4.63
C ARG A 143 -6.39 5.81 -3.83
N TYR A 144 -6.51 4.77 -3.00
CA TYR A 144 -7.68 4.60 -2.15
C TYR A 144 -7.88 5.83 -1.28
N LEU A 145 -6.82 6.32 -0.61
CA LEU A 145 -6.84 7.53 0.22
C LEU A 145 -7.20 8.81 -0.54
N ALA A 146 -6.90 8.85 -1.85
CA ALA A 146 -7.19 9.98 -2.72
C ALA A 146 -8.62 10.00 -3.28
N MET A 147 -9.45 8.99 -2.97
CA MET A 147 -10.83 8.93 -3.45
C MET A 147 -11.68 10.06 -2.85
N GLU A 148 -12.47 10.72 -3.70
CA GLU A 148 -13.24 11.92 -3.36
C GLU A 148 -14.11 11.75 -2.09
N GLU A 149 -14.72 10.57 -1.92
CA GLU A 149 -15.62 10.29 -0.80
C GLU A 149 -14.92 10.31 0.56
N ILE A 150 -13.61 10.05 0.62
CA ILE A 150 -12.85 10.05 1.88
C ILE A 150 -12.78 11.47 2.43
N GLY A 151 -12.36 12.44 1.61
CA GLY A 151 -12.30 13.84 2.01
C GLY A 151 -13.67 14.41 2.41
N GLN A 152 -14.73 14.01 1.70
CA GLN A 152 -16.10 14.45 1.98
C GLN A 152 -16.68 13.88 3.28
N SER A 153 -16.12 12.79 3.80
CA SER A 153 -16.66 12.07 4.97
C SER A 153 -15.97 12.44 6.28
N LEU A 154 -14.94 13.29 6.25
CA LEU A 154 -14.24 13.71 7.46
C LEU A 154 -15.03 14.77 8.25
N THR A 155 -14.97 14.64 9.57
CA THR A 155 -15.54 15.61 10.51
C THR A 155 -14.47 16.55 11.02
N ASN A 156 -14.89 17.74 11.46
CA ASN A 156 -13.99 18.71 12.10
C ASN A 156 -13.60 18.32 13.54
N ASP A 157 -14.39 17.46 14.18
CA ASP A 157 -14.11 16.94 15.52
C ASP A 157 -13.43 15.56 15.45
N PRO A 158 -12.13 15.46 15.79
CA PRO A 158 -11.39 14.21 15.78
C PRO A 158 -11.76 13.26 16.93
N ASN A 159 -12.51 13.74 17.94
CA ASN A 159 -12.93 12.95 19.10
C ASN A 159 -14.33 12.33 18.90
N ASP A 160 -14.99 12.59 17.78
CA ASP A 160 -16.30 12.00 17.48
C ASP A 160 -16.14 10.49 17.16
N LEU A 161 -16.35 9.67 18.18
CA LEU A 161 -16.29 8.20 18.08
C LEU A 161 -17.33 7.64 17.10
N ILE A 162 -18.48 8.30 16.95
CA ILE A 162 -19.53 7.85 16.03
C ILE A 162 -19.09 8.14 14.59
N ALA A 163 -18.52 9.31 14.34
CA ALA A 163 -17.91 9.63 13.04
C ALA A 163 -16.78 8.67 12.69
N ARG A 164 -15.90 8.35 13.65
CA ARG A 164 -14.84 7.34 13.48
C ARG A 164 -15.40 5.99 13.04
N TYR A 165 -16.41 5.48 13.76
CA TYR A 165 -17.05 4.21 13.42
C TYR A 165 -17.68 4.24 12.02
N ARG A 166 -18.42 5.31 11.69
CA ARG A 166 -19.02 5.48 10.35
C ARG A 166 -17.97 5.52 9.26
N LEU A 167 -16.85 6.20 9.49
CA LEU A 167 -15.75 6.31 8.54
C LEU A 167 -15.12 4.94 8.27
N MET A 168 -14.77 4.20 9.32
CA MET A 168 -14.18 2.86 9.19
C MET A 168 -15.15 1.84 8.58
N SER A 169 -16.44 1.93 8.90
CA SER A 169 -17.47 1.05 8.32
C SER A 169 -17.76 1.36 6.86
N ARG A 170 -17.71 2.64 6.46
CA ARG A 170 -17.98 3.07 5.08
C ARG A 170 -16.81 2.76 4.13
N PHE A 171 -15.58 2.76 4.65
CA PHE A 171 -14.36 2.61 3.87
C PHE A 171 -13.49 1.45 4.39
N PRO A 172 -13.79 0.19 3.99
CA PRO A 172 -13.14 -0.99 4.58
C PRO A 172 -11.61 -0.98 4.51
N LEU A 173 -11.03 -0.53 3.39
CA LEU A 173 -9.57 -0.50 3.20
C LEU A 173 -8.89 0.69 3.92
N LEU A 174 -9.65 1.65 4.45
CA LEU A 174 -9.11 2.92 4.96
C LEU A 174 -8.03 2.74 6.03
N HIS A 175 -8.30 1.87 7.00
CA HIS A 175 -7.37 1.62 8.10
C HIS A 175 -6.04 1.06 7.59
N TYR A 176 -6.12 0.00 6.77
CA TYR A 176 -4.95 -0.62 6.15
C TYR A 176 -4.18 0.40 5.31
N ALA A 177 -4.87 1.09 4.39
CA ALA A 177 -4.26 2.05 3.49
C ALA A 177 -3.55 3.17 4.24
N THR A 178 -4.17 3.72 5.29
CA THR A 178 -3.62 4.81 6.10
C THR A 178 -2.33 4.41 6.83
N THR A 179 -2.28 3.19 7.37
CA THR A 179 -1.20 2.73 8.26
C THR A 179 -0.09 1.97 7.55
N SER A 180 -0.35 1.44 6.34
CA SER A 180 0.57 0.49 5.69
C SER A 180 1.30 1.05 4.46
N TRP A 181 0.80 2.11 3.83
CA TRP A 181 1.36 2.57 2.53
C TRP A 181 2.84 2.96 2.62
N VAL A 182 3.26 3.63 3.69
CA VAL A 182 4.65 4.07 3.88
C VAL A 182 5.60 2.88 4.04
N LEU A 183 5.16 1.85 4.77
CA LEU A 183 5.93 0.61 4.95
C LEU A 183 6.12 -0.13 3.63
N HIS A 184 5.09 -0.15 2.78
CA HIS A 184 5.21 -0.69 1.43
C HIS A 184 6.19 0.12 0.56
N VAL A 185 6.15 1.46 0.61
CA VAL A 185 7.15 2.30 -0.09
C VAL A 185 8.57 1.96 0.39
N LYS A 186 8.77 1.85 1.71
CA LYS A 186 10.06 1.49 2.30
C LYS A 186 10.56 0.13 1.79
N HIS A 187 9.74 -0.92 1.86
CA HIS A 187 10.13 -2.26 1.41
C HIS A 187 10.40 -2.35 -0.09
N SER A 188 9.74 -1.51 -0.88
CA SER A 188 9.97 -1.37 -2.32
C SER A 188 11.30 -0.66 -2.61
N GLU A 189 11.59 0.43 -1.91
CA GLU A 189 12.84 1.20 -2.07
C GLU A 189 14.08 0.44 -1.58
N GLU A 190 13.97 -0.34 -0.49
CA GLU A 190 15.02 -1.26 -0.01
C GLU A 190 15.45 -2.26 -1.09
N ARG A 191 14.56 -2.55 -2.03
CA ARG A 191 14.74 -3.42 -3.20
C ARG A 191 15.08 -2.64 -4.47
N LYS A 192 15.48 -1.38 -4.34
CA LYS A 192 15.94 -0.49 -5.42
C LYS A 192 14.87 -0.20 -6.47
N VAL A 193 13.60 -0.38 -6.16
CA VAL A 193 12.51 0.11 -7.00
C VAL A 193 12.36 1.61 -6.76
N SER A 194 12.39 2.41 -7.83
CA SER A 194 12.22 3.87 -7.76
C SER A 194 10.86 4.25 -7.18
N GLN A 195 10.82 5.33 -6.40
CA GLN A 195 9.61 5.86 -5.77
C GLN A 195 9.25 7.27 -6.27
N ASP A 196 9.90 7.74 -7.33
CA ASP A 196 9.83 9.10 -7.84
C ASP A 196 8.41 9.50 -8.27
N ASP A 197 7.66 8.54 -8.81
CA ASP A 197 6.27 8.68 -9.26
C ASP A 197 5.32 9.03 -8.10
N LEU A 198 5.68 8.69 -6.86
CA LEU A 198 4.86 8.95 -5.68
C LEU A 198 4.56 10.45 -5.52
N LEU A 199 5.49 11.31 -5.93
CA LEU A 199 5.27 12.77 -5.92
C LEU A 199 4.10 13.19 -6.81
N ASN A 200 3.87 12.49 -7.92
CA ASN A 200 2.73 12.75 -8.81
C ASN A 200 1.42 12.30 -8.16
N TYR A 201 1.41 11.15 -7.46
CA TYR A 201 0.23 10.66 -6.74
C TYR A 201 -0.21 11.63 -5.64
N PHE A 202 0.74 12.33 -5.01
CA PHE A 202 0.46 13.35 -3.98
C PHE A 202 0.28 14.76 -4.52
N ALA A 203 0.36 14.97 -5.84
CA ALA A 203 0.39 16.29 -6.46
C ALA A 203 1.39 17.24 -5.75
N TRP A 204 2.57 16.72 -5.39
CA TRP A 204 3.59 17.46 -4.67
C TRP A 204 4.07 18.65 -5.52
N PRO A 205 4.25 19.86 -4.94
CA PRO A 205 4.36 20.18 -3.52
C PRO A 205 3.08 20.69 -2.84
N SER A 206 1.88 20.46 -3.38
CA SER A 206 0.64 21.01 -2.79
C SER A 206 0.39 20.53 -1.34
N GLU A 207 0.90 19.36 -0.97
CA GLU A 207 0.68 18.70 0.33
C GLU A 207 -0.80 18.46 0.69
N ALA A 208 -1.75 18.68 -0.23
CA ALA A 208 -3.18 18.55 0.04
C ALA A 208 -3.56 17.11 0.40
N LEU A 209 -3.12 16.12 -0.39
CA LEU A 209 -3.34 14.71 -0.08
C LEU A 209 -2.59 14.27 1.18
N MET A 210 -1.41 14.84 1.45
CA MET A 210 -0.66 14.57 2.68
C MET A 210 -1.43 15.07 3.90
N GLN A 211 -1.96 16.30 3.85
CA GLN A 211 -2.78 16.84 4.95
C GLN A 211 -4.11 16.09 5.09
N LEU A 212 -4.68 15.59 4.00
CA LEU A 212 -5.85 14.70 4.06
C LEU A 212 -5.48 13.39 4.78
N TRP A 213 -4.37 12.75 4.42
CA TRP A 213 -3.89 11.54 5.10
C TRP A 213 -3.64 11.77 6.59
N VAL A 214 -3.02 12.90 6.98
CA VAL A 214 -2.83 13.27 8.40
C VAL A 214 -4.17 13.41 9.13
N GLN A 215 -5.19 14.00 8.50
CA GLN A 215 -6.53 14.13 9.08
C GLN A 215 -7.22 12.77 9.23
N VAL A 216 -7.14 11.92 8.21
CA VAL A 216 -7.65 10.55 8.27
C VAL A 216 -6.97 9.77 9.39
N TYR A 217 -5.64 9.80 9.46
CA TYR A 217 -4.87 9.10 10.49
C TYR A 217 -5.34 9.50 11.89
N LYS A 218 -5.50 10.81 12.16
CA LYS A 218 -6.02 11.31 13.44
C LYS A 218 -7.45 10.86 13.72
N ALA A 219 -8.30 10.77 12.68
CA ALA A 219 -9.68 10.34 12.85
C ALA A 219 -9.78 8.86 13.24
N ILE A 220 -8.88 8.01 12.74
CA ILE A 220 -8.96 6.55 12.96
C ILE A 220 -8.01 6.01 14.05
N GLU A 221 -6.90 6.69 14.31
CA GLU A 221 -5.79 6.25 15.17
C GLU A 221 -5.27 7.42 16.03
N LEU A 222 -6.18 8.16 16.69
CA LEU A 222 -5.86 9.37 17.44
C LEU A 222 -4.78 9.18 18.50
N ASP A 223 -4.81 8.03 19.18
CA ASP A 223 -3.96 7.72 20.33
C ASP A 223 -2.66 6.98 19.94
N SER A 224 -2.42 6.80 18.64
CA SER A 224 -1.21 6.13 18.14
C SER A 224 0.01 7.06 18.27
N ASP A 225 1.10 6.55 18.85
CA ASP A 225 2.39 7.24 18.89
C ASP A 225 2.98 7.50 17.48
N ASP A 226 2.55 6.71 16.49
CA ASP A 226 2.94 6.84 15.08
C ASP A 226 2.08 7.88 14.33
N CYS A 227 1.08 8.48 15.00
CA CYS A 227 0.19 9.45 14.38
C CYS A 227 0.96 10.73 13.96
N PRO A 228 0.92 11.10 12.66
CA PRO A 228 1.66 12.25 12.16
C PRO A 228 1.11 13.56 12.73
N ALA A 229 2.02 14.50 13.01
CA ALA A 229 1.63 15.84 13.44
C ALA A 229 0.92 16.59 12.30
N LYS A 230 0.07 17.56 12.63
CA LYS A 230 -0.47 18.49 11.61
C LYS A 230 0.71 19.23 10.96
N GLY A 231 0.63 19.51 9.65
CA GLY A 231 1.75 20.14 8.94
C GLY A 231 2.90 19.18 8.59
N THR A 232 2.76 17.87 8.86
CA THR A 232 3.66 16.84 8.30
C THR A 232 3.62 16.92 6.77
N THR A 233 4.78 17.01 6.13
CA THR A 233 4.94 17.08 4.67
C THR A 233 5.53 15.78 4.11
N MET A 234 5.59 15.62 2.79
CA MET A 234 6.26 14.48 2.16
C MET A 234 7.73 14.34 2.60
N ILE A 235 8.41 15.46 2.85
CA ILE A 235 9.82 15.46 3.31
C ILE A 235 9.93 14.89 4.73
N HIS A 236 8.97 15.22 5.61
CA HIS A 236 8.91 14.63 6.95
C HIS A 236 8.76 13.11 6.87
N ILE A 237 7.88 12.61 6.01
CA ILE A 237 7.67 11.17 5.82
C ILE A 237 8.91 10.49 5.25
N ALA A 238 9.50 11.05 4.19
CA ALA A 238 10.73 10.51 3.63
C ALA A 238 11.86 10.47 4.67
N ALA A 239 11.96 11.49 5.52
CA ALA A 239 12.95 11.56 6.56
C ALA A 239 12.69 10.60 7.73
N GLN A 240 11.43 10.49 8.18
CA GLN A 240 11.02 9.63 9.28
C GLN A 240 11.18 8.14 8.96
N TYR A 241 10.99 7.74 7.70
CA TYR A 241 10.97 6.33 7.28
C TYR A 241 12.20 5.89 6.47
N GLN A 242 13.24 6.73 6.40
CA GLN A 242 14.48 6.46 5.66
C GLN A 242 14.27 6.24 4.16
N LEU A 243 13.33 6.97 3.55
CA LEU A 243 13.09 6.92 2.10
C LEU A 243 14.11 7.82 1.39
N ARG A 244 15.37 7.37 1.38
CA ARG A 244 16.52 8.13 0.87
C ARG A 244 16.37 8.42 -0.62
N GLY A 245 15.89 7.47 -1.41
CA GLY A 245 15.70 7.62 -2.86
C GLY A 245 14.68 8.71 -3.16
N LEU A 246 13.48 8.57 -2.58
CA LEU A 246 12.43 9.59 -2.66
C LEU A 246 12.91 10.96 -2.17
N LEU A 247 13.61 11.02 -1.03
CA LEU A 247 14.12 12.28 -0.50
C LEU A 247 15.10 12.95 -1.46
N GLN A 248 16.01 12.19 -2.07
CA GLN A 248 16.94 12.74 -3.04
C GLN A 248 16.23 13.40 -4.23
N VAL A 249 15.15 12.80 -4.72
CA VAL A 249 14.33 13.35 -5.81
C VAL A 249 13.59 14.61 -5.38
N ILE A 250 13.05 14.64 -4.14
CA ILE A 250 12.40 15.83 -3.60
C ILE A 250 13.39 16.99 -3.52
N LEU A 251 14.57 16.77 -2.94
CA LEU A 251 15.60 17.80 -2.79
C LEU A 251 16.07 18.34 -4.14
N GLN A 252 16.23 17.48 -5.16
CA GLN A 252 16.55 17.92 -6.52
C GLN A 252 15.49 18.83 -7.15
N ARG A 253 14.22 18.69 -6.75
CA ARG A 253 13.09 19.47 -7.28
C ARG A 253 12.72 20.67 -6.40
N ALA A 254 13.17 20.71 -5.15
CA ALA A 254 12.75 21.69 -4.14
C ALA A 254 12.98 23.13 -4.57
N ASP A 255 14.15 23.44 -5.14
CA ASP A 255 14.51 24.79 -5.60
C ASP A 255 13.60 25.30 -6.73
N GLN A 256 13.07 24.38 -7.56
CA GLN A 256 12.22 24.74 -8.70
C GLN A 256 10.81 25.14 -8.27
N VAL A 257 10.40 24.73 -7.07
CA VAL A 257 9.03 24.90 -6.56
C VAL A 257 8.98 25.64 -5.23
N ASP A 258 10.10 26.23 -4.79
CA ASP A 258 10.26 26.98 -3.54
C ASP A 258 9.73 26.21 -2.30
N ALA A 259 10.04 24.91 -2.25
CA ALA A 259 9.63 24.06 -1.14
C ALA A 259 10.58 24.19 0.06
N ASP A 260 10.05 24.62 1.22
CA ASP A 260 10.80 24.70 2.47
C ASP A 260 11.12 23.30 3.03
N VAL A 261 12.34 22.85 2.79
CA VAL A 261 12.89 21.55 3.23
C VAL A 261 13.12 21.47 4.75
N ASP A 262 13.20 22.62 5.43
CA ASP A 262 13.40 22.74 6.88
C ASP A 262 12.10 23.14 7.60
N SER A 263 10.96 23.12 6.89
CA SER A 263 9.64 23.41 7.45
C SER A 263 9.37 22.55 8.68
N LYS A 264 8.74 23.15 9.69
CA LYS A 264 8.38 22.46 10.93
C LYS A 264 6.95 21.96 10.86
N ASP A 265 6.74 20.73 11.30
CA ASP A 265 5.40 20.27 11.66
C ASP A 265 4.86 21.03 12.90
N LYS A 266 3.60 20.82 13.26
CA LYS A 266 3.00 21.45 14.45
C LYS A 266 3.60 20.96 15.78
N GLY A 267 4.39 19.90 15.78
CA GLY A 267 5.21 19.49 16.91
C GLY A 267 6.54 20.24 17.00
N GLY A 268 6.82 21.16 16.08
CA GLY A 268 8.06 21.93 16.01
C GLY A 268 9.24 21.13 15.46
N ARG A 269 9.02 19.93 14.92
CA ARG A 269 10.07 19.06 14.39
C ARG A 269 10.26 19.34 12.91
N THR A 270 11.51 19.44 12.49
CA THR A 270 11.89 19.47 11.07
C THR A 270 12.07 18.04 10.54
N PRO A 271 12.13 17.83 9.22
CA PRO A 271 12.49 16.52 8.66
C PRO A 271 13.83 15.99 9.21
N LEU A 272 14.83 16.86 9.35
CA LEU A 272 16.12 16.50 9.96
C LEU A 272 15.97 16.01 11.42
N SER A 273 15.09 16.66 12.20
CA SER A 273 14.80 16.22 13.57
C SER A 273 14.17 14.83 13.62
N TRP A 274 13.30 14.50 12.68
CA TRP A 274 12.69 13.16 12.58
C TRP A 274 13.72 12.10 12.19
N ALA A 275 14.54 12.37 11.17
CA ALA A 275 15.62 11.46 10.76
C ALA A 275 16.61 11.19 11.90
N ALA A 276 17.01 12.24 12.64
CA ALA A 276 17.93 12.11 13.76
C ALA A 276 17.32 11.30 14.92
N ARG A 277 16.04 11.56 15.27
CA ARG A 277 15.33 10.82 16.31
C ARG A 277 15.27 9.32 16.03
N ASN A 278 15.10 8.93 14.77
CA ASN A 278 14.99 7.52 14.36
C ASN A 278 16.34 6.88 13.96
N GLY A 279 17.46 7.57 14.13
CA GLY A 279 18.79 7.03 13.79
C GLY A 279 19.04 6.84 12.29
N HIS A 280 18.33 7.58 11.42
CA HIS A 280 18.46 7.47 9.97
C HIS A 280 19.65 8.28 9.45
N GLU A 281 20.87 7.85 9.80
CA GLU A 281 22.12 8.58 9.53
C GLU A 281 22.30 8.98 8.06
N ALA A 282 21.96 8.08 7.12
CA ALA A 282 22.09 8.34 5.69
C ALA A 282 21.20 9.50 5.22
N VAL A 283 20.02 9.66 5.83
CA VAL A 283 19.09 10.77 5.58
C VAL A 283 19.55 12.04 6.30
N VAL A 284 20.03 11.92 7.54
CA VAL A 284 20.61 13.05 8.30
C VAL A 284 21.76 13.70 7.51
N GLN A 285 22.66 12.88 6.96
CA GLN A 285 23.75 13.37 6.13
C GLN A 285 23.26 14.03 4.84
N LEU A 286 22.22 13.47 4.20
CA LEU A 286 21.63 14.02 2.98
C LEU A 286 21.01 15.41 3.25
N LEU A 287 20.18 15.54 4.28
CA LEU A 287 19.54 16.81 4.65
C LEU A 287 20.54 17.88 5.09
N ARG A 288 21.61 17.51 5.82
CA ARG A 288 22.64 18.48 6.24
C ARG A 288 23.44 19.06 5.09
N ARG A 289 23.64 18.29 4.01
CA ARG A 289 24.36 18.74 2.81
C ARG A 289 23.52 19.65 1.92
N PHE A 290 22.21 19.48 1.96
CA PHE A 290 21.28 20.25 1.14
C PHE A 290 21.01 21.66 1.69
N LYS A 291 21.57 22.04 2.84
CA LYS A 291 21.42 23.40 3.37
C LYS A 291 21.91 24.45 2.36
N GLY A 292 20.97 25.04 1.62
CA GLY A 292 21.10 26.34 0.96
C GLY A 292 21.03 27.48 1.96
#